data_AF-A0A401Q230-F1
#
_entry.id   AF-A0A401Q230-F1
#
_cell.length_a   1.000
_cell.length_b   1.000
_cell.length_c   1.000
_cell.angle_alpha   90.00
_cell.angle_beta   90.00
_cell.angle_gamma   90.00
#
_symmetry.space_group_name_H-M   'P 1'
#
loop_
_entity.id
_entity.type
_entity.pdbx_description
1 polymer ?
#
loop_
_entity_poly.entity_id
_entity_poly.type
_entity_poly.pdbx_seq_one_letter_code
_entity_poly.pdbx_strand_id
1 'polypeptide(L)'
;FGKHSHDELSILVPLNQCCRIKGSTYLRLQLLAKEEYKLSEVMAESLLRDKLSPILIEAHLKAMDRRLRIILKSVSDCVEKEGYSSVVESDLGYNINSIATNR
;
A
#
# COMPACT_ATOMS: atom_id res chain seq x y z
N PHE A 1 0.24 -10.76 -12.97
CA PHE A 1 1.25 -9.69 -13.10
C PHE A 1 1.70 -9.60 -14.56
N GLY A 2 0.99 -8.87 -15.43
CA GLY A 2 1.18 -8.98 -16.89
C GLY A 2 2.24 -8.06 -17.53
N LYS A 3 2.54 -6.90 -16.93
CA LYS A 3 3.58 -5.97 -17.41
C LYS A 3 4.35 -5.38 -16.22
N HIS A 4 5.67 -5.49 -16.20
CA HIS A 4 6.54 -4.88 -15.17
C HIS A 4 7.09 -3.52 -15.60
N SER A 5 7.19 -3.29 -16.91
CA SER A 5 7.71 -2.06 -17.54
C SER A 5 6.64 -0.99 -17.78
N HIS A 6 5.38 -1.28 -17.50
CA HIS A 6 4.24 -0.36 -17.64
C HIS A 6 3.52 -0.23 -16.31
N ASP A 7 3.23 1.00 -15.90
CA ASP A 7 2.43 1.31 -14.72
C ASP A 7 1.09 1.90 -15.18
N GLU A 8 0.01 1.15 -14.96
CA GLU A 8 -1.33 1.53 -15.43
C GLU A 8 -1.96 2.53 -14.46
N LEU A 9 -1.66 3.82 -14.66
CA LEU A 9 -2.09 4.90 -13.76
C LEU A 9 -3.61 5.09 -13.70
N SER A 10 -4.36 4.61 -14.71
CA SER A 10 -5.82 4.65 -14.69
C SER A 10 -6.41 3.85 -13.52
N ILE A 11 -5.68 2.85 -12.99
CA ILE A 11 -6.08 2.08 -11.80
C ILE A 11 -6.12 2.98 -10.54
N LEU A 12 -5.29 4.03 -10.48
CA LEU A 12 -5.25 4.97 -9.34
C LEU A 12 -6.29 6.08 -9.43
N VAL A 13 -7.10 6.13 -10.50
CA VAL A 13 -8.15 7.15 -10.67
C VAL A 13 -9.07 7.26 -9.45
N PRO A 14 -9.58 6.16 -8.85
CA PRO A 14 -10.40 6.27 -7.65
C PRO A 14 -9.68 6.92 -6.46
N LEU A 15 -8.37 6.66 -6.29
CA LEU A 15 -7.59 7.28 -5.23
C LEU A 15 -7.46 8.79 -5.45
N ASN A 16 -7.18 9.21 -6.68
CA ASN A 16 -7.04 10.62 -7.05
C ASN A 16 -8.38 11.39 -7.04
N GLN A 17 -9.49 10.72 -7.35
CA GLN A 17 -10.82 11.35 -7.41
C GLN A 17 -11.46 11.44 -6.03
N CYS A 18 -11.39 10.37 -5.24
CA CYS A 18 -12.00 10.35 -3.92
C CYS A 18 -11.11 11.03 -2.88
N CYS A 19 -9.78 10.97 -3.04
CA CYS A 19 -8.80 11.44 -2.05
C CYS A 19 -9.09 10.92 -0.63
N ARG A 20 -9.33 9.62 -0.49
CA ARG A 20 -9.59 8.96 0.81
C ARG A 20 -8.77 7.69 0.95
N ILE A 21 -8.16 7.51 2.11
CA ILE A 21 -7.41 6.30 2.47
C ILE A 21 -7.55 6.01 3.97
N LYS A 22 -7.59 4.74 4.35
CA LYS A 22 -7.51 4.32 5.75
C LYS A 22 -6.13 4.63 6.32
N GLY A 23 -6.08 5.19 7.53
CA GLY A 23 -4.85 5.50 8.25
C GLY A 23 -3.98 4.26 8.45
N SER A 24 -4.59 3.12 8.80
CA SER A 24 -3.89 1.86 8.93
C SER A 24 -3.24 1.39 7.62
N THR A 25 -3.87 1.63 6.47
CA THR A 25 -3.30 1.32 5.16
C THR A 25 -2.17 2.29 4.84
N TYR A 26 -2.38 3.59 5.02
CA TYR A 26 -1.38 4.62 4.70
C TYR A 26 -0.07 4.40 5.47
N LEU A 27 -0.15 4.14 6.78
CA LEU A 27 1.03 3.85 7.60
C LEU A 27 1.78 2.59 7.16
N ARG A 28 1.07 1.51 6.80
CA ARG A 28 1.70 0.28 6.28
C ARG A 28 2.41 0.53 4.95
N LEU A 29 1.81 1.31 4.06
CA LEU A 29 2.44 1.68 2.78
C LEU A 29 3.70 2.51 3.00
N GLN A 30 3.67 3.48 3.93
CA GLN A 30 4.86 4.26 4.30
C GLN A 30 5.96 3.39 4.90
N LEU A 31 5.60 2.41 5.74
CA LEU A 31 6.56 1.46 6.31
C LEU A 31 7.24 0.63 5.20
N LEU A 32 6.46 0.07 4.28
CA LEU A 32 6.94 -0.78 3.19
C LEU A 32 7.76 -0.02 2.12
N ALA A 33 7.76 1.31 2.17
CA ALA A 33 8.57 2.16 1.29
C ALA A 33 9.96 2.48 1.87
N LYS A 34 10.20 2.16 3.14
CA LYS A 34 11.52 2.29 3.76
C LYS A 34 12.44 1.17 3.28
N GLU A 35 13.73 1.47 3.16
CA GLU A 35 14.71 0.48 2.66
C GLU A 35 14.83 -0.74 3.61
N GLU A 36 14.57 -0.60 4.93
CA GLU A 36 14.63 -1.74 5.85
C GLU A 36 13.45 -2.72 5.71
N TYR A 37 12.36 -2.31 5.05
CA TYR A 37 11.12 -3.09 4.96
C TYR A 37 10.57 -3.13 3.53
N LYS A 38 11.46 -2.99 2.55
CA LYS A 38 11.11 -2.80 1.16
C LYS A 38 10.13 -3.85 0.65
N LEU A 39 9.03 -3.40 0.04
CA LEU A 39 7.95 -4.27 -0.42
C LEU A 39 8.46 -5.44 -1.29
N SER A 40 9.41 -5.19 -2.19
CA SER A 40 10.01 -6.23 -3.03
C SER A 40 10.65 -7.36 -2.22
N GLU A 41 11.35 -7.03 -1.14
CA GLU A 41 12.12 -7.99 -0.33
C GLU A 41 11.19 -8.83 0.51
N VAL A 42 10.24 -8.18 1.21
CA VAL A 42 9.20 -8.86 1.99
C VAL A 42 8.37 -9.79 1.10
N MET A 43 8.04 -9.36 -0.12
CA MET A 43 7.30 -10.19 -1.08
C MET A 43 8.14 -11.37 -1.57
N ALA A 44 9.42 -11.14 -1.91
CA ALA A 44 10.31 -12.22 -2.35
C ALA A 44 10.45 -13.30 -1.27
N GLU A 45 10.65 -12.91 -0.02
CA GLU A 45 10.75 -13.82 1.11
C GLU A 45 9.43 -14.59 1.34
N SER A 46 8.28 -13.89 1.29
CA SER A 46 6.97 -14.51 1.45
C SER A 46 6.68 -15.57 0.40
N LEU A 47 7.15 -15.39 -0.83
CA LEU A 47 6.91 -16.30 -1.96
C LEU A 47 7.95 -17.43 -2.05
N LEU A 48 9.07 -17.32 -1.33
CA LEU A 48 10.22 -18.22 -1.48
C LEU A 48 9.89 -19.68 -1.14
N ARG A 49 9.02 -19.92 -0.16
CA ARG A 49 8.67 -21.26 0.32
C ARG A 49 7.62 -21.97 -0.54
N ASP A 50 7.06 -21.30 -1.54
CA ASP A 50 6.08 -21.91 -2.42
C ASP A 50 6.76 -22.88 -3.41
N LYS A 51 6.10 -24.00 -3.71
CA LYS A 51 6.59 -25.00 -4.68
C LYS A 51 6.69 -24.46 -6.10
N LEU A 52 5.95 -23.40 -6.42
CA LEU A 52 5.97 -22.72 -7.71
C LEU A 52 7.07 -21.65 -7.80
N SER A 53 7.95 -21.55 -6.80
CA SER A 53 9.02 -20.57 -6.79
C SER A 53 9.99 -20.75 -7.99
N PRO A 54 10.34 -19.68 -8.72
CA PRO A 54 9.93 -18.29 -8.47
C PRO A 54 8.52 -17.98 -9.04
N ILE A 55 7.62 -17.48 -8.19
CA ILE A 55 6.27 -17.03 -8.61
C ILE A 55 6.34 -15.70 -9.37
N LEU A 56 7.21 -14.78 -8.92
CA LEU A 56 7.43 -13.47 -9.55
C LEU A 56 8.90 -13.33 -9.94
N ILE A 57 9.14 -12.85 -11.16
CA ILE A 57 10.47 -12.45 -11.60
C ILE A 57 10.90 -11.15 -10.92
N GLU A 58 12.21 -10.93 -10.80
CA GLU A 58 12.80 -9.75 -10.16
C GLU A 58 12.27 -8.43 -10.71
N ALA A 59 12.01 -8.36 -12.03
CA ALA A 59 11.48 -7.17 -12.67
C ALA A 59 10.10 -6.77 -12.12
N HIS A 60 9.25 -7.75 -11.78
CA HIS A 60 7.95 -7.49 -11.15
C HIS A 60 8.09 -7.03 -9.71
N LEU A 61 9.04 -7.58 -8.95
CA LEU A 61 9.34 -7.16 -7.59
C LEU A 61 9.79 -5.69 -7.56
N LYS A 62 10.75 -5.31 -8.43
CA LYS A 62 11.19 -3.90 -8.58
C LYS A 62 10.06 -2.97 -9.02
N ALA A 63 9.16 -3.45 -9.89
CA ALA A 63 7.99 -2.68 -10.30
C ALA A 63 7.03 -2.41 -9.13
N MET A 64 6.92 -3.31 -8.15
CA MET A 64 6.08 -3.09 -6.96
C MET A 64 6.58 -1.92 -6.12
N ASP A 65 7.89 -1.82 -5.87
CA ASP A 65 8.46 -0.68 -5.12
C ASP A 65 8.23 0.65 -5.85
N ARG A 66 8.45 0.67 -7.17
CA ARG A 66 8.19 1.86 -7.98
C ARG A 66 6.72 2.28 -7.89
N ARG A 67 5.79 1.34 -8.02
CA ARG A 67 4.34 1.59 -7.92
C ARG A 67 3.92 2.03 -6.53
N LEU A 68 4.53 1.48 -5.48
CA LEU A 68 4.29 1.91 -4.10
C LEU A 68 4.65 3.40 -3.93
N ARG A 69 5.79 3.84 -4.48
CA ARG A 69 6.18 5.26 -4.46
C ARG A 69 5.18 6.15 -5.22
N ILE A 70 4.66 5.68 -6.35
CA ILE A 70 3.61 6.40 -7.11
C ILE A 70 2.34 6.53 -6.27
N ILE A 71 1.91 5.46 -5.58
CA ILE A 71 0.73 5.48 -4.70
C ILE A 71 0.94 6.49 -3.56
N LEU A 72 2.08 6.45 -2.87
CA LEU A 72 2.38 7.39 -1.80
C LEU A 72 2.42 8.85 -2.28
N LYS A 73 2.93 9.10 -3.49
CA LYS A 73 2.90 10.43 -4.12
C LYS A 73 1.47 10.90 -4.38
N SER A 74 0.62 10.03 -4.92
CA SER A 74 -0.81 10.32 -5.14
C SER A 74 -1.53 10.67 -3.83
N VAL A 75 -1.25 9.94 -2.74
CA VAL A 75 -1.79 10.30 -1.40
C VAL A 75 -1.24 11.64 -0.91
N SER A 76 0.06 11.92 -1.08
CA SER A 76 0.67 13.22 -0.74
C SER A 76 -0.02 14.37 -1.47
N ASP A 77 -0.27 14.21 -2.77
CA ASP A 77 -0.94 15.21 -3.61
C ASP A 77 -2.36 15.49 -3.13
N CYS A 78 -3.10 14.44 -2.75
CA CYS A 78 -4.41 14.59 -2.11
C CYS A 78 -4.30 15.33 -0.76
N VAL A 79 -3.33 14.99 0.09
CA VAL A 79 -3.13 15.63 1.41
C VAL A 79 -2.77 17.11 1.26
N GLU A 80 -1.94 17.46 0.29
CA GLU A 80 -1.57 18.85 -0.02
C GLU A 80 -2.78 19.66 -0.51
N LYS A 81 -3.68 19.04 -1.28
CA LYS A 81 -4.87 19.69 -1.84
C LYS A 81 -6.03 19.82 -0.84
N GLU A 82 -6.31 18.78 -0.06
CA GLU A 82 -7.56 18.64 0.71
C GLU A 82 -7.34 18.59 2.23
N GLY A 83 -6.09 18.51 2.67
CA GLY A 83 -5.70 18.45 4.08
C GLY A 83 -5.67 17.02 4.64
N TYR A 84 -4.75 16.77 5.57
CA TYR A 84 -4.49 15.42 6.11
C TYR A 84 -5.73 14.74 6.68
N SER A 85 -6.51 15.44 7.52
CA SER A 85 -7.69 14.88 8.18
C SER A 85 -8.85 14.58 7.23
N SER A 86 -8.89 15.23 6.06
CA SER A 86 -9.90 14.98 5.03
C SER A 86 -9.57 13.72 4.22
N VAL A 87 -8.28 13.42 4.08
CA VAL A 87 -7.76 12.35 3.22
C VAL A 87 -7.52 11.06 4.00
N VAL A 88 -6.96 11.15 5.20
CA VAL A 88 -6.55 10.00 6.00
C VAL A 88 -7.57 9.75 7.11
N GLU A 89 -8.35 8.69 6.95
CA GLU A 89 -9.39 8.30 7.90
C GLU A 89 -8.82 7.48 9.07
N SER A 90 -9.09 7.88 10.30
CA SER A 90 -8.63 7.15 11.49
C SER A 90 -9.44 5.87 11.70
N ASP A 91 -8.84 4.71 11.40
CA ASP A 91 -9.41 3.38 11.60
C ASP A 91 -8.64 2.54 12.65
N LEU A 92 -7.63 3.13 13.31
CA LEU A 92 -6.74 2.45 14.26
C LEU A 92 -7.26 2.41 15.71
N GLY A 93 -8.55 2.69 15.93
CA GLY A 93 -9.16 2.82 17.26
C GLY A 93 -10.37 1.92 17.54
N TYR A 94 -10.80 1.05 16.61
CA TYR A 94 -11.97 0.19 16.81
C TYR A 94 -11.59 -1.28 17.01
N ASN A 95 -11.38 -1.65 18.29
CA ASN A 95 -11.57 -2.97 18.95
C ASN A 95 -10.44 -3.33 19.92
N ILE A 96 -10.61 -2.92 21.19
CA ILE A 96 -10.30 -3.77 22.35
C ILE A 96 -11.48 -3.73 23.36
N ASN A 97 -12.26 -2.64 23.41
CA ASN A 97 -13.32 -2.47 24.42
C ASN A 97 -14.75 -2.87 23.97
N SER A 98 -15.02 -3.10 22.68
CA SER A 98 -16.37 -3.46 22.18
C SER A 98 -16.71 -4.96 22.23
N ILE A 99 -15.74 -5.82 22.58
CA ILE A 99 -15.99 -7.27 22.77
C ILE A 99 -16.42 -7.57 24.21
N ALA A 100 -16.09 -6.71 25.18
CA ALA A 100 -16.33 -6.97 26.60
C ALA A 100 -17.75 -6.62 27.11
N THR A 101 -18.64 -6.07 26.27
CA THR A 101 -20.00 -5.67 26.68
C THR A 101 -21.13 -6.55 26.13
N ASN A 102 -20.81 -7.64 25.43
CA ASN A 102 -21.80 -8.64 24.99
C ASN A 102 -21.44 -10.04 25.49
N ARG A 103 -21.35 -10.23 26.80
CA ARG A 103 -21.43 -11.55 27.42
C ARG A 103 -22.21 -11.51 28.72
#